data_AF-A0A832H591-F1
#
_entry.id   AF-A0A832H591-F1
#
_cell.length_a   1.000
_cell.length_b   1.000
_cell.length_c   1.000
_cell.angle_alpha   90.00
_cell.angle_beta   90.00
_cell.angle_gamma   90.00
#
_symmetry.space_group_name_H-M   'P 1'
#
loop_
_entity.id
_entity.type
_entity.pdbx_description
1 polymer ?
#
loop_
_entity_poly.entity_id
_entity_poly.type
_entity_poly.pdbx_seq_one_letter_code
_entity_poly.pdbx_strand_id
1 'polypeptide(L)'
;MQARKGLRGTAMLKGSLAQIDLTEVIRLLASSQQTGLLHIMNTGETVASGGCYFQLGRVVHATMGRFAGLDAVNEICRISDGTFAFEAGVAATEQTLAQYPTPTLLEMIQEQVEEQRALSRSAPQPEDILRYVPGKQIEGLEASPDELAILLLCNGARNVREISMVSGMPASDLRHTLAKFRHLGLLELLAPPSSAPSPAPVPAAAEEPVPEAPPAPEPESGERRIVRYWRGKPVYE
;
A
#
# COMPACT_ATOMS: atom_id res chain seq x y z
N MET A 1 -42.41 -37.80 -4.27
CA MET A 1 -41.87 -37.13 -3.06
C MET A 1 -40.67 -36.30 -3.48
N GLN A 2 -40.87 -35.00 -3.74
CA GLN A 2 -39.76 -34.08 -3.98
C GLN A 2 -39.29 -33.53 -2.62
N ALA A 3 -38.04 -33.84 -2.26
CA ALA A 3 -37.40 -33.30 -1.07
C ALA A 3 -37.03 -31.85 -1.32
N ARG A 4 -37.62 -30.96 -0.51
CA ARG A 4 -37.41 -29.51 -0.52
C ARG A 4 -35.96 -29.23 -0.14
N LYS A 5 -35.13 -28.84 -1.11
CA LYS A 5 -33.78 -28.30 -0.85
C LYS A 5 -33.95 -26.95 -0.16
N GLY A 6 -33.88 -26.99 1.17
CA GLY A 6 -33.90 -25.80 2.01
C GLY A 6 -32.67 -24.95 1.72
N LEU A 7 -32.86 -23.89 0.94
CA LEU A 7 -31.92 -22.78 0.81
C LEU A 7 -31.93 -22.03 2.16
N ARG A 8 -31.21 -22.55 3.15
CA ARG A 8 -30.80 -21.75 4.32
C ARG A 8 -29.61 -20.92 3.86
N GLY A 9 -29.87 -19.67 3.47
CA GLY A 9 -28.81 -18.69 3.27
C GLY A 9 -28.07 -18.49 4.58
N THR A 10 -26.95 -19.19 4.77
CA THR A 10 -25.94 -18.80 5.76
C THR A 10 -25.39 -17.46 5.28
N ALA A 11 -25.61 -16.42 6.07
CA ALA A 11 -25.04 -15.11 5.79
C ALA A 11 -23.52 -15.27 5.63
N MET A 12 -23.05 -15.11 4.40
CA MET A 12 -21.64 -15.20 4.06
C MET A 12 -21.01 -13.87 4.49
N LEU A 13 -20.33 -13.87 5.64
CA LEU A 13 -19.60 -12.69 6.12
C LEU A 13 -18.41 -12.49 5.17
N LYS A 14 -18.44 -11.40 4.39
CA LYS A 14 -17.36 -11.03 3.48
C LYS A 14 -17.20 -9.51 3.46
N GLY A 15 -15.98 -9.05 3.19
CA GLY A 15 -15.69 -7.62 3.19
C GLY A 15 -14.23 -7.33 2.86
N SER A 16 -13.83 -6.08 3.09
CA SER A 16 -12.47 -5.60 2.89
C SER A 16 -11.81 -5.29 4.22
N LEU A 17 -10.55 -5.71 4.36
CA LEU A 17 -9.70 -5.36 5.51
C LEU A 17 -9.33 -3.88 5.55
N ALA A 18 -9.54 -3.13 4.47
CA ALA A 18 -9.43 -1.67 4.45
C ALA A 18 -10.59 -0.97 5.16
N GLN A 19 -11.72 -1.67 5.37
CA GLN A 19 -12.92 -1.11 6.01
C GLN A 19 -13.12 -1.61 7.44
N ILE A 20 -12.77 -2.88 7.70
CA ILE A 20 -12.93 -3.53 8.99
C ILE A 20 -11.63 -4.23 9.35
N ASP A 21 -11.09 -3.88 10.52
CA ASP A 21 -9.85 -4.46 11.03
C ASP A 21 -9.97 -5.98 11.24
N LEU A 22 -8.89 -6.71 10.95
CA LEU A 22 -8.83 -8.17 11.12
C LEU A 22 -9.27 -8.61 12.53
N THR A 23 -8.77 -7.94 13.57
CA THR A 23 -9.13 -8.20 14.96
C THR A 23 -10.63 -8.09 15.20
N GLU A 24 -11.30 -7.13 14.55
CA GLU A 24 -12.74 -6.92 14.69
C GLU A 24 -13.54 -8.02 14.00
N VAL A 25 -13.10 -8.47 12.81
CA VAL A 25 -13.68 -9.62 12.12
C VAL A 25 -13.57 -10.89 12.98
N ILE A 26 -12.39 -11.15 13.55
CA ILE A 26 -12.16 -12.31 14.43
C ILE A 26 -13.03 -12.20 15.69
N ARG A 27 -13.12 -11.02 16.31
CA ARG A 27 -13.95 -10.77 17.51
C ARG A 27 -15.44 -10.99 17.22
N LEU A 28 -15.92 -10.59 16.05
CA LEU A 28 -17.30 -10.82 15.61
C LEU A 28 -17.59 -12.32 15.45
N LEU A 29 -16.70 -13.07 14.80
CA LEU A 29 -16.85 -14.52 14.62
C LEU A 29 -16.75 -15.28 15.95
N ALA A 30 -15.88 -14.84 16.85
CA ALA A 30 -15.74 -15.39 18.19
C ALA A 30 -17.00 -15.20 19.03
N SER A 31 -17.55 -13.97 19.07
CA SER A 31 -18.74 -13.64 19.87
C SER A 31 -20.01 -14.34 19.37
N SER A 32 -20.10 -14.59 18.07
CA SER A 32 -21.20 -15.33 17.44
C SER A 32 -21.03 -16.85 17.48
N GLN A 33 -19.99 -17.36 18.15
CA GLN A 33 -19.68 -18.79 18.32
C GLN A 33 -19.61 -19.58 17.01
N GLN A 34 -19.16 -18.93 15.93
CA GLN A 34 -19.12 -19.56 14.61
C GLN A 34 -18.07 -20.69 14.56
N THR A 35 -18.32 -21.65 13.67
CA THR A 35 -17.39 -22.73 13.32
C THR A 35 -17.19 -22.71 11.81
N GLY A 36 -15.95 -22.65 11.36
CA GLY A 36 -15.63 -22.47 9.94
C GLY A 36 -14.25 -21.87 9.71
N LEU A 37 -13.97 -21.48 8.47
CA LEU A 37 -12.72 -20.89 8.04
C LEU A 37 -12.93 -19.44 7.61
N LEU A 38 -12.19 -18.52 8.22
CA LEU A 38 -12.04 -17.15 7.73
C LEU A 38 -10.90 -17.13 6.72
N HIS A 39 -11.25 -17.00 5.44
CA HIS A 39 -10.30 -16.81 4.35
C HIS A 39 -9.83 -15.35 4.30
N ILE A 40 -8.53 -15.16 4.08
CA ILE A 40 -7.90 -13.85 3.88
C ILE A 40 -7.16 -13.85 2.54
N MET A 41 -7.45 -12.83 1.73
CA MET A 41 -6.91 -12.64 0.39
C MET A 41 -6.21 -11.29 0.30
N ASN A 42 -4.99 -11.27 -0.20
CA ASN A 42 -4.29 -10.01 -0.51
C ASN A 42 -4.91 -9.33 -1.74
N THR A 43 -4.79 -8.01 -1.83
CA THR A 43 -5.28 -7.24 -2.97
C THR A 43 -4.61 -7.71 -4.26
N GLY A 44 -5.42 -8.06 -5.27
CA GLY A 44 -4.95 -8.52 -6.58
C GLY A 44 -4.73 -10.03 -6.69
N GLU A 45 -4.84 -10.79 -5.60
CA GLU A 45 -4.80 -12.25 -5.63
C GLU A 45 -6.19 -12.85 -5.81
N THR A 46 -6.27 -13.92 -6.61
CA THR A 46 -7.51 -14.67 -6.87
C THR A 46 -7.68 -15.89 -5.97
N VAL A 47 -6.60 -16.29 -5.27
CA VAL A 47 -6.56 -17.43 -4.36
C VAL A 47 -6.38 -16.91 -2.94
N ALA A 48 -7.03 -17.55 -1.96
CA ALA A 48 -6.82 -17.22 -0.56
C ALA A 48 -5.35 -17.47 -0.17
N SER A 49 -4.69 -16.40 0.24
CA SER A 49 -3.33 -16.41 0.75
C SER A 49 -3.22 -17.16 2.09
N GLY A 50 -4.30 -17.17 2.87
CA GLY A 50 -4.37 -17.89 4.13
C GLY A 50 -5.72 -17.76 4.84
N GLY A 51 -5.76 -18.13 6.12
CA GLY A 51 -6.97 -18.01 6.92
C GLY A 51 -6.85 -18.51 8.36
N CYS A 52 -7.88 -18.19 9.14
CA CYS A 52 -8.03 -18.61 10.54
C CYS A 52 -9.23 -19.55 10.69
N TYR A 53 -9.02 -20.69 11.33
CA TYR A 53 -10.06 -21.67 11.60
C TYR A 53 -10.68 -21.44 12.97
N PHE A 54 -12.01 -21.47 12.99
CA PHE A 54 -12.83 -21.28 14.16
C PHE A 54 -13.57 -22.55 14.53
N GLN A 55 -13.64 -22.83 15.82
CA GLN A 55 -14.47 -23.90 16.39
C GLN A 55 -15.19 -23.36 17.62
N LEU A 56 -16.52 -23.26 17.55
CA LEU A 56 -17.39 -22.70 18.60
C LEU A 56 -16.90 -21.33 19.10
N GLY A 57 -16.51 -20.45 18.17
CA GLY A 57 -15.99 -19.12 18.47
C GLY A 57 -14.54 -19.07 18.96
N ARG A 58 -13.85 -20.21 19.06
CA ARG A 58 -12.41 -20.26 19.37
C ARG A 58 -11.58 -20.33 18.10
N VAL A 59 -10.53 -19.53 18.01
CA VAL A 59 -9.53 -19.67 16.95
C VAL A 59 -8.66 -20.87 17.31
N VAL A 60 -8.74 -21.95 16.53
CA VAL A 60 -8.04 -23.21 16.84
C VAL A 60 -6.81 -23.43 15.97
N HIS A 61 -6.76 -22.81 14.80
CA HIS A 61 -5.66 -22.96 13.85
C HIS A 61 -5.61 -21.78 12.88
N ALA A 62 -4.48 -21.56 12.26
CA ALA A 62 -4.30 -20.59 11.18
C ALA A 62 -3.28 -21.11 10.19
N THR A 63 -3.42 -20.74 8.92
CA THR A 63 -2.53 -21.15 7.83
C THR A 63 -2.29 -19.98 6.88
N MET A 64 -1.06 -19.80 6.43
CA MET A 64 -0.69 -18.77 5.44
C MET A 64 0.49 -19.28 4.62
N GLY A 65 0.27 -19.64 3.36
CA GLY A 65 1.28 -20.31 2.54
C GLY A 65 1.87 -21.55 3.22
N ARG A 66 3.16 -21.48 3.59
CA ARG A 66 3.89 -22.55 4.31
C ARG A 66 3.83 -22.45 5.83
N PHE A 67 3.29 -21.36 6.37
CA PHE A 67 3.25 -21.10 7.80
C PHE A 67 1.95 -21.65 8.41
N ALA A 68 2.04 -22.05 9.68
CA ALA A 68 0.92 -22.57 10.46
C ALA A 68 0.92 -21.99 11.88
N GLY A 69 -0.26 -21.94 12.51
CA GLY A 69 -0.40 -21.45 13.88
C GLY A 69 -0.02 -19.99 14.04
N LEU A 70 0.77 -19.68 15.07
CA LEU A 70 1.06 -18.27 15.41
C LEU A 70 1.87 -17.58 14.32
N ASP A 71 2.78 -18.29 13.65
CA ASP A 71 3.54 -17.74 12.52
C ASP A 71 2.60 -17.39 11.35
N ALA A 72 1.58 -18.21 11.09
CA ALA A 72 0.57 -17.89 10.09
C ALA A 72 -0.24 -16.65 10.48
N VAL A 73 -0.61 -16.51 11.75
CA VAL A 73 -1.30 -15.32 12.26
C VAL A 73 -0.44 -14.07 12.04
N ASN A 74 0.87 -14.13 12.34
CA ASN A 74 1.79 -13.03 12.13
C ASN A 74 1.85 -12.60 10.67
N GLU A 75 1.91 -13.55 9.74
CA GLU A 75 1.91 -13.26 8.30
C GLU A 75 0.57 -12.71 7.82
N ILE A 76 -0.56 -13.19 8.34
CA ILE A 76 -1.88 -12.62 8.04
C ILE A 76 -1.95 -11.17 8.52
N CYS A 77 -1.40 -10.83 9.68
CA CYS A 77 -1.37 -9.45 10.19
C CYS A 77 -0.56 -8.48 9.32
N ARG A 78 0.33 -8.97 8.44
CA ARG A 78 1.08 -8.13 7.48
C ARG A 78 0.21 -7.67 6.31
N ILE A 79 -0.95 -8.29 6.08
CA ILE A 79 -1.86 -7.93 5.00
C ILE A 79 -2.59 -6.64 5.39
N SER A 80 -2.11 -5.52 4.83
CA SER A 80 -2.65 -4.18 5.11
C SER A 80 -3.81 -3.79 4.18
N ASP A 81 -3.93 -4.44 3.04
CA ASP A 81 -5.01 -4.27 2.09
C ASP A 81 -5.40 -5.63 1.49
N GLY A 82 -6.70 -5.90 1.43
CA GLY A 82 -7.21 -7.22 1.05
C GLY A 82 -8.68 -7.43 1.36
N THR A 83 -9.14 -8.64 1.09
CA THR A 83 -10.53 -9.07 1.35
C THR A 83 -10.57 -10.28 2.25
N PHE A 84 -11.68 -10.41 2.98
CA PHE A 84 -11.96 -11.57 3.81
C PHE A 84 -13.30 -12.20 3.43
N ALA A 85 -13.41 -13.51 3.66
CA ALA A 85 -14.66 -14.25 3.51
C ALA A 85 -14.73 -15.41 4.51
N PHE A 86 -15.85 -15.55 5.20
CA PHE A 86 -16.08 -16.65 6.13
C PHE A 86 -16.86 -17.80 5.46
N GLU A 87 -16.32 -19.01 5.58
CA GLU A 87 -16.93 -20.24 5.12
C GLU A 87 -17.31 -21.11 6.32
N ALA A 88 -18.61 -21.23 6.58
CA ALA A 88 -19.12 -21.98 7.72
C ALA A 88 -18.95 -23.50 7.53
N GLY A 89 -18.68 -24.22 8.62
CA GLY A 89 -18.62 -25.68 8.64
C GLY A 89 -17.30 -26.29 8.18
N VAL A 90 -16.34 -25.48 7.75
CA VAL A 90 -14.97 -25.94 7.46
C VAL A 90 -14.25 -26.26 8.77
N ALA A 91 -13.82 -27.52 8.93
CA ALA A 91 -13.07 -27.96 10.09
C ALA A 91 -11.56 -27.76 9.89
N ALA A 92 -10.85 -27.43 10.96
CA ALA A 92 -9.40 -27.36 10.94
C ALA A 92 -8.78 -28.77 10.86
N THR A 93 -7.73 -28.93 10.07
CA THR A 93 -6.94 -30.17 10.02
C THR A 93 -6.05 -30.34 11.24
N GLU A 94 -5.65 -29.24 11.86
CA GLU A 94 -4.80 -29.17 13.04
C GLU A 94 -5.37 -28.17 14.06
N GLN A 95 -4.81 -28.15 15.27
CA GLN A 95 -5.23 -27.24 16.35
C GLN A 95 -4.04 -26.54 17.01
N THR A 96 -3.15 -25.97 16.20
CA THR A 96 -1.89 -25.36 16.65
C THR A 96 -2.06 -24.12 17.54
N LEU A 97 -3.27 -23.55 17.62
CA LEU A 97 -3.58 -22.39 18.45
C LEU A 97 -4.47 -22.74 19.65
N ALA A 98 -4.82 -24.02 19.85
CA ALA A 98 -5.75 -24.42 20.91
C ALA A 98 -5.27 -24.11 22.34
N GLN A 99 -3.95 -24.00 22.56
CA GLN A 99 -3.40 -23.62 23.86
C GLN A 99 -3.66 -22.15 24.22
N TYR A 100 -3.98 -21.29 23.25
CA TYR A 100 -4.23 -19.88 23.49
C TYR A 100 -5.74 -19.61 23.66
N PRO A 101 -6.16 -18.96 24.75
CA PRO A 101 -7.51 -18.42 24.85
C PRO A 101 -7.76 -17.38 23.76
N THR A 102 -8.98 -17.35 23.19
CA THR A 102 -9.34 -16.39 22.14
C THR A 102 -9.09 -14.93 22.53
N PRO A 103 -9.41 -14.45 23.75
CA PRO A 103 -9.11 -13.08 24.15
C PRO A 103 -7.61 -12.75 24.08
N THR A 104 -6.76 -13.66 24.56
CA THR A 104 -5.30 -13.51 24.49
C THR A 104 -4.79 -13.49 23.05
N LEU A 105 -5.31 -14.35 22.17
CA LEU A 105 -4.97 -14.29 20.74
C LEU A 105 -5.39 -12.97 20.10
N LEU A 106 -6.56 -12.44 20.44
CA LEU A 106 -7.02 -11.16 19.92
C LEU A 106 -6.13 -10.00 20.37
N GLU A 107 -5.65 -10.02 21.62
CA GLU A 107 -4.66 -9.05 22.13
C GLU A 107 -3.36 -9.13 21.34
N MET A 108 -2.80 -10.34 21.17
CA MET A 108 -1.57 -10.55 20.38
C MET A 108 -1.72 -10.10 18.92
N ILE A 109 -2.86 -10.40 18.28
CA ILE A 109 -3.16 -9.98 16.92
C ILE A 109 -3.25 -8.45 16.84
N GLN A 110 -3.90 -7.82 17.81
CA GLN A 110 -4.03 -6.37 17.85
C GLN A 110 -2.66 -5.69 17.98
N GLU A 111 -1.83 -6.14 18.91
CA GLU A 111 -0.46 -5.63 19.10
C GLU A 111 0.35 -5.76 17.79
N GLN A 112 0.29 -6.94 17.15
CA GLN A 112 0.98 -7.19 15.89
C GLN A 112 0.48 -6.28 14.75
N VAL A 113 -0.84 -6.09 14.64
CA VAL A 113 -1.43 -5.19 13.62
C VAL A 113 -1.01 -3.74 13.87
N GLU A 114 -0.97 -3.30 15.13
CA GLU A 114 -0.51 -1.97 15.50
C GLU A 114 0.98 -1.77 15.20
N GLU A 115 1.82 -2.75 15.48
CA GLU A 115 3.25 -2.75 15.12
C GLU A 115 3.43 -2.62 13.59
N GLN A 116 2.73 -3.44 12.80
CA GLN A 116 2.82 -3.38 11.34
C GLN A 116 2.33 -2.05 10.77
N ARG A 117 1.29 -1.46 11.38
CA ARG A 117 0.83 -0.11 11.03
C ARG A 117 1.86 0.95 11.40
N ALA A 118 2.50 0.84 12.56
CA ALA A 118 3.55 1.76 12.98
C ALA A 118 4.75 1.71 12.03
N LEU A 119 5.19 0.52 11.64
CA LEU A 119 6.21 0.31 10.60
C LEU A 119 5.79 0.93 9.26
N SER A 120 4.56 0.68 8.83
CA SER A 120 4.07 1.25 7.56
C SER A 120 4.04 2.79 7.59
N ARG A 121 3.70 3.40 8.73
CA ARG A 121 3.74 4.86 8.93
C ARG A 121 5.17 5.42 9.02
N SER A 122 6.12 4.63 9.51
CA SER A 122 7.54 5.00 9.52
C SER A 122 8.24 4.76 8.18
N ALA A 123 7.54 4.31 7.13
CA ALA A 123 8.12 4.20 5.80
C ALA A 123 8.45 5.58 5.22
N PRO A 124 9.73 5.86 4.88
CA PRO A 124 10.11 7.12 4.27
C PRO A 124 9.63 7.22 2.81
N GLN A 125 9.53 8.46 2.32
CA GLN A 125 9.25 8.80 0.93
C GLN A 125 10.53 8.75 0.08
N PRO A 126 10.42 8.63 -1.26
CA PRO A 126 11.60 8.55 -2.14
C PRO A 126 12.58 9.72 -2.01
N GLU A 127 12.08 10.91 -1.70
CA GLU A 127 12.88 12.14 -1.59
C GLU A 127 13.33 12.47 -0.16
N ASP A 128 12.93 11.65 0.81
CA ASP A 128 13.33 11.82 2.21
C ASP A 128 14.82 11.55 2.40
N ILE A 129 15.48 12.37 3.24
CA ILE A 129 16.88 12.19 3.61
C ILE A 129 16.96 11.66 5.03
N LEU A 130 17.69 10.56 5.23
CA LEU A 130 17.78 9.87 6.51
C LEU A 130 19.20 9.93 7.06
N ARG A 131 19.30 10.07 8.39
CA ARG A 131 20.57 10.05 9.11
C ARG A 131 20.57 8.94 10.15
N TYR A 132 21.64 8.16 10.16
CA TYR A 132 21.93 7.18 11.19
C TYR A 132 22.26 7.86 12.52
N VAL A 133 21.62 7.38 13.59
CA VAL A 133 21.81 7.84 14.96
C VAL A 133 22.68 6.82 15.70
N PRO A 134 23.99 7.10 15.90
CA PRO A 134 24.90 6.16 16.55
C PRO A 134 24.65 6.06 18.06
N GLY A 135 25.13 4.97 18.66
CA GLY A 135 25.18 4.81 20.12
C GLY A 135 23.89 4.30 20.77
N LYS A 136 22.85 3.98 20.00
CA LYS A 136 21.70 3.24 20.52
C LYS A 136 22.02 1.76 20.70
N GLN A 137 21.79 1.26 21.91
CA GLN A 137 21.73 -0.18 22.16
C GLN A 137 20.35 -0.67 21.72
N ILE A 138 20.35 -1.65 20.82
CA ILE A 138 19.13 -2.26 20.29
C ILE A 138 19.20 -3.74 20.67
N GLU A 139 18.27 -4.20 21.47
CA GLU A 139 18.13 -5.62 21.77
C GLU A 139 17.48 -6.32 20.57
N GLY A 140 17.99 -7.50 20.21
CA GLY A 140 17.35 -8.36 19.20
C GLY A 140 17.32 -7.79 17.77
N LEU A 141 18.26 -6.92 17.38
CA LEU A 141 18.33 -6.45 15.99
C LEU A 141 18.71 -7.59 15.05
N GLU A 142 17.71 -8.11 14.33
CA GLU A 142 17.93 -8.98 13.19
C GLU A 142 18.10 -8.14 11.92
N ALA A 143 19.34 -8.08 11.44
CA ALA A 143 19.67 -7.39 10.21
C ALA A 143 20.66 -8.18 9.35
N SER A 144 20.39 -8.26 8.04
CA SER A 144 21.33 -8.84 7.09
C SER A 144 22.53 -7.90 6.85
N PRO A 145 23.66 -8.38 6.31
CA PRO A 145 24.77 -7.52 5.93
C PRO A 145 24.35 -6.39 4.97
N ASP A 146 23.45 -6.68 4.04
CA ASP A 146 22.95 -5.69 3.08
C ASP A 146 22.11 -4.62 3.78
N GLU A 147 21.26 -5.01 4.73
CA GLU A 147 20.48 -4.07 5.54
C GLU A 147 21.38 -3.20 6.43
N LEU A 148 22.45 -3.76 7.00
CA LEU A 148 23.44 -2.98 7.76
C LEU A 148 24.20 -2.00 6.86
N ALA A 149 24.48 -2.36 5.60
CA ALA A 149 25.06 -1.44 4.63
C ALA A 149 24.12 -0.25 4.34
N ILE A 150 22.79 -0.45 4.32
CA ILE A 150 21.82 0.63 4.18
C ILE A 150 21.95 1.67 5.31
N LEU A 151 22.15 1.23 6.56
CA LEU A 151 22.36 2.16 7.69
C LEU A 151 23.55 3.08 7.45
N LEU A 152 24.65 2.54 6.90
CA LEU A 152 25.86 3.31 6.58
C LEU A 152 25.64 4.31 5.43
N LEU A 153 24.75 3.99 4.49
CA LEU A 153 24.39 4.89 3.39
C LEU A 153 23.50 6.06 3.84
N CYS A 154 22.75 5.89 4.94
CA CYS A 154 21.93 6.92 5.59
C CYS A 154 22.79 7.94 6.36
N ASN A 155 23.60 8.69 5.63
CA ASN A 155 24.56 9.65 6.19
C ASN A 155 24.00 11.09 6.32
N GLY A 156 22.72 11.29 6.04
CA GLY A 156 22.08 12.61 6.06
C GLY A 156 22.31 13.46 4.80
N ALA A 157 22.90 12.90 3.73
CA ALA A 157 23.06 13.59 2.45
C ALA A 157 22.24 12.96 1.32
N ARG A 158 22.11 11.62 1.31
CA ARG A 158 21.40 10.89 0.26
C ARG A 158 19.92 10.76 0.57
N ASN A 159 19.09 10.94 -0.44
CA ASN A 159 17.67 10.59 -0.34
C ASN A 159 17.46 9.08 -0.55
N VAL A 160 16.25 8.58 -0.22
CA VAL A 160 15.91 7.15 -0.36
C VAL A 160 16.10 6.64 -1.79
N ARG A 161 15.77 7.44 -2.81
CA ARG A 161 15.95 7.07 -4.22
C ARG A 161 17.42 6.82 -4.57
N GLU A 162 18.31 7.71 -4.13
CA GLU A 162 19.76 7.57 -4.31
C GLU A 162 20.32 6.36 -3.56
N ILE A 163 19.84 6.12 -2.33
CA ILE A 163 20.24 4.95 -1.55
C ILE A 163 19.84 3.65 -2.26
N SER A 164 18.64 3.59 -2.86
CA SER A 164 18.20 2.43 -3.67
C SER A 164 19.12 2.18 -4.85
N MET A 165 19.50 3.23 -5.60
CA MET A 165 20.41 3.10 -6.73
C MET A 165 21.81 2.62 -6.33
N VAL A 166 22.35 3.13 -5.22
CA VAL A 166 23.70 2.78 -4.75
C VAL A 166 23.76 1.38 -4.14
N SER A 167 22.74 1.01 -3.36
CA SER A 167 22.68 -0.32 -2.71
C SER A 167 22.26 -1.44 -3.64
N GLY A 168 21.62 -1.12 -4.78
CA GLY A 168 20.99 -2.11 -5.65
C GLY A 168 19.71 -2.73 -5.06
N MET A 169 19.29 -2.31 -3.86
CA MET A 169 18.08 -2.79 -3.21
C MET A 169 16.83 -2.16 -3.87
N PRO A 170 15.81 -2.96 -4.25
CA PRO A 170 14.56 -2.44 -4.77
C PRO A 170 13.90 -1.42 -3.83
N ALA A 171 13.25 -0.41 -4.38
CA ALA A 171 12.68 0.69 -3.58
C ALA A 171 11.63 0.23 -2.55
N SER A 172 10.86 -0.83 -2.84
CA SER A 172 9.91 -1.43 -1.88
C SER A 172 10.63 -1.96 -0.65
N ASP A 173 11.67 -2.76 -0.87
CA ASP A 173 12.39 -3.50 0.15
C ASP A 173 13.25 -2.55 0.97
N LEU A 174 13.84 -1.56 0.30
CA LEU A 174 14.55 -0.47 0.95
C LEU A 174 13.63 0.32 1.87
N ARG A 175 12.45 0.73 1.41
CA ARG A 175 11.50 1.48 2.25
C ARG A 175 11.07 0.67 3.47
N HIS A 176 10.86 -0.64 3.32
CA HIS A 176 10.56 -1.52 4.44
C HIS A 176 11.74 -1.61 5.44
N THR A 177 12.96 -1.77 4.92
CA THR A 177 14.19 -1.78 5.73
C THR A 177 14.39 -0.47 6.50
N LEU A 178 14.20 0.67 5.83
CA LEU A 178 14.31 1.99 6.45
C LEU A 178 13.18 2.23 7.47
N ALA A 179 11.97 1.75 7.21
CA ALA A 179 10.86 1.81 8.16
C ALA A 179 11.18 1.06 9.45
N LYS A 180 11.73 -0.15 9.34
CA LYS A 180 12.21 -0.98 10.46
C LYS A 180 13.23 -0.20 11.29
N PHE A 181 14.28 0.33 10.65
CA PHE A 181 15.31 1.08 11.36
C PHE A 181 14.82 2.39 11.96
N ARG A 182 13.86 3.08 11.32
CA ARG A 182 13.21 4.26 11.89
C ARG A 182 12.36 3.91 13.12
N HIS A 183 11.62 2.81 13.07
CA HIS A 183 10.80 2.36 14.20
C HIS A 183 11.66 2.01 15.42
N LEU A 184 12.81 1.37 15.18
CA LEU A 184 13.83 1.12 16.20
C LEU A 184 14.61 2.39 16.63
N GLY A 185 14.35 3.52 15.97
CA GLY A 185 15.00 4.80 16.25
C GLY A 185 16.49 4.84 15.93
N LEU A 186 16.95 3.99 15.01
CA LEU A 186 18.31 4.01 14.43
C LEU A 186 18.46 5.05 13.32
N LEU A 187 17.34 5.48 12.74
CA LEU A 187 17.30 6.49 11.69
C LEU A 187 16.39 7.64 12.12
N GLU A 188 16.84 8.85 11.87
CA GLU A 188 16.01 10.05 11.94
C GLU A 188 15.78 10.62 10.54
N LEU A 189 14.59 11.19 10.34
CA LEU A 189 14.24 11.90 9.13
C LEU A 189 14.76 13.33 9.24
N LEU A 190 15.71 13.68 8.37
CA LEU A 190 16.02 15.08 8.12
C LEU A 190 14.94 15.59 7.18
N ALA A 191 14.33 16.73 7.52
CA ALA A 191 13.22 17.31 6.75
C ALA A 191 13.49 17.18 5.24
N PRO A 192 12.45 16.88 4.42
CA PRO A 192 12.66 16.72 2.98
C PRO A 192 13.44 17.93 2.47
N PRO A 193 14.35 17.76 1.48
CA PRO A 193 14.88 18.93 0.81
C PRO A 193 13.66 19.75 0.45
N SER A 194 13.59 20.96 1.00
CA SER A 194 12.50 21.89 0.77
C SER A 194 12.14 21.72 -0.69
N SER A 195 10.87 21.42 -0.98
CA SER A 195 10.33 21.78 -2.27
C SER A 195 10.70 23.25 -2.43
N ALA A 196 11.84 23.50 -3.07
CA ALA A 196 12.18 24.83 -3.52
C ALA A 196 10.90 25.30 -4.18
N PRO A 197 10.41 26.50 -3.85
CA PRO A 197 9.20 27.01 -4.49
C PRO A 197 9.38 26.70 -5.97
N SER A 198 8.44 25.94 -6.55
CA SER A 198 8.35 25.76 -8.01
C SER A 198 8.80 27.09 -8.58
N PRO A 199 9.84 27.15 -9.43
CA PRO A 199 10.40 28.43 -9.87
C PRO A 199 9.19 29.29 -10.19
N ALA A 200 9.02 30.39 -9.43
CA ALA A 200 7.90 31.30 -9.59
C ALA A 200 7.74 31.46 -11.10
N PRO A 201 6.52 31.36 -11.67
CA PRO A 201 6.34 31.45 -13.11
C PRO A 201 7.21 32.61 -13.55
N VAL A 202 8.26 32.29 -14.32
CA VAL A 202 9.28 33.26 -14.70
C VAL A 202 8.46 34.45 -15.15
N PRO A 203 8.51 35.63 -14.49
CA PRO A 203 7.73 36.75 -14.96
C PRO A 203 8.14 36.88 -16.41
N ALA A 204 7.15 36.69 -17.29
CA ALA A 204 7.35 36.66 -18.73
C ALA A 204 8.32 37.79 -19.02
N ALA A 205 9.48 37.39 -19.57
CA ALA A 205 10.53 38.32 -19.93
C ALA A 205 9.86 39.55 -20.49
N ALA A 206 10.13 40.70 -19.88
CA ALA A 206 9.68 41.97 -20.40
C ALA A 206 10.03 41.95 -21.89
N GLU A 207 9.01 41.80 -22.71
CA GLU A 207 9.11 41.95 -24.15
C GLU A 207 9.63 43.37 -24.32
N GLU A 208 10.90 43.49 -24.72
CA GLU A 208 11.43 44.74 -25.21
C GLU A 208 10.44 45.25 -26.26
N PRO A 209 10.01 46.53 -26.19
CA PRO A 209 9.05 47.04 -27.15
C PRO A 209 9.66 46.96 -28.54
N VAL A 210 9.09 46.09 -29.38
CA VAL A 210 9.37 46.02 -30.81
C VAL A 210 9.11 47.42 -31.38
N PRO A 211 10.09 48.08 -32.04
CA PRO A 211 9.85 49.41 -32.59
C PRO A 211 8.75 49.33 -33.65
N GLU A 212 7.75 50.20 -33.47
CA GLU A 212 6.57 50.33 -34.32
C GLU A 212 6.98 50.57 -35.77
N ALA A 213 6.72 49.58 -36.62
CA ALA A 213 6.86 49.70 -38.07
C ALA A 213 5.80 50.67 -38.60
N PRO A 214 6.15 51.58 -39.54
CA PRO A 214 5.19 52.57 -40.04
C PRO A 214 4.03 51.89 -40.79
N PRO A 215 2.81 52.47 -40.74
CA PRO A 215 1.63 51.84 -41.31
C PRO A 215 1.70 51.80 -42.84
N ALA A 216 1.56 50.61 -43.40
CA ALA A 216 1.30 50.40 -44.83
C ALA A 216 -0.22 50.25 -45.06
N PRO A 217 -0.74 50.68 -46.24
CA PRO A 217 -2.09 51.22 -46.39
C PRO A 217 -3.23 50.20 -46.32
N GLU A 218 -4.43 50.74 -46.06
CA GLU A 218 -5.73 50.08 -45.89
C GLU A 218 -6.09 49.05 -46.99
N PRO A 219 -6.86 48.00 -46.65
CA PRO A 219 -7.19 46.93 -47.57
C PRO A 219 -8.25 47.36 -48.59
N GLU A 220 -7.91 47.31 -49.88
CA GLU A 220 -8.90 47.32 -50.94
C GLU A 220 -9.77 46.05 -50.86
N SER A 221 -11.07 46.30 -50.69
CA SER A 221 -12.17 45.36 -50.71
C SER A 221 -12.23 44.55 -52.01
N GLY A 222 -12.35 43.22 -51.88
CA GLY A 222 -12.60 42.34 -53.02
C GLY A 222 -13.14 40.98 -52.59
N GLU A 223 -14.39 40.91 -52.13
CA GLU A 223 -15.13 39.65 -52.02
C GLU A 223 -15.29 39.02 -53.41
N ARG A 224 -14.52 37.97 -53.72
CA ARG A 224 -14.82 37.09 -54.87
C ARG A 224 -15.55 35.84 -54.40
N ARG A 225 -16.85 35.82 -54.67
CA ARG A 225 -17.79 34.76 -54.34
C ARG A 225 -17.57 33.56 -55.27
N ILE A 226 -17.28 32.38 -54.71
CA ILE A 226 -17.08 31.15 -55.48
C ILE A 226 -18.42 30.72 -56.09
N VAL A 227 -18.48 30.58 -57.42
CA VAL A 227 -19.73 30.24 -58.11
C VAL A 227 -19.87 28.72 -58.29
N ARG A 228 -18.83 27.97 -58.71
CA ARG A 228 -18.87 26.48 -58.92
C ARG A 228 -17.48 25.82 -58.86
N TYR A 229 -17.43 24.51 -58.61
CA TYR A 229 -16.21 23.67 -58.65
C TYR A 229 -16.21 22.78 -59.91
N TRP A 230 -15.08 22.71 -60.65
CA TRP A 230 -14.88 21.74 -61.73
C TRP A 230 -13.51 21.06 -61.61
N ARG A 231 -13.50 19.71 -61.71
CA ARG A 231 -12.31 18.84 -61.46
C ARG A 231 -11.50 19.23 -60.21
N GLY A 232 -12.20 19.56 -59.12
CA GLY A 232 -11.58 19.76 -57.81
C GLY A 232 -10.80 21.07 -57.64
N LYS A 233 -10.94 22.04 -58.54
CA LYS A 233 -10.39 23.39 -58.34
C LYS A 233 -11.50 24.45 -58.40
N PRO A 234 -11.52 25.44 -57.48
CA PRO A 234 -12.48 26.54 -57.52
C PRO A 234 -12.15 27.44 -58.72
N VAL A 235 -13.18 27.83 -59.46
CA VAL A 235 -13.06 28.84 -60.53
C VAL A 235 -13.75 30.11 -60.06
N TYR A 236 -13.03 31.22 -60.18
CA TYR A 236 -13.49 32.57 -59.85
C TYR A 236 -13.77 33.30 -61.17
N GLU A 237 -14.82 34.13 -61.24
CA GLU A 237 -14.92 35.17 -62.30
C GLU A 237 -14.02 36.36 -61.99
#